data_AF-A0A3S3J9E0-F1
#
_entry.id   AF-A0A3S3J9E0-F1
#
_cell.length_a   1.000
_cell.length_b   1.000
_cell.length_c   1.000
_cell.angle_alpha   90.00
_cell.angle_beta   90.00
_cell.angle_gamma   90.00
#
_symmetry.space_group_name_H-M   'P 1'
#
loop_
_entity.id
_entity.type
_entity.pdbx_description
1 polymer ?
#
loop_
_entity_poly.entity_id
_entity_poly.type
_entity_poly.pdbx_seq_one_letter_code
_entity_poly.pdbx_strand_id
1 'polypeptide(L)'
;MTPITASILAVEKRTVYDGAGRADLGHVTEDVALAINCNAGPIRLLRGVQGRNGGFGLAHIESYEGRVRQFETLGFRDTVSYVRFVACDYDLIILQEDGRHVFQREKDGYFNQIVCQWDAEVAFWSVTTAIPKRAVRNVNIVWRKLTV
;
A
#
# COMPACT_ATOMS: atom_id res chain seq x y z
N MET A 1 41.48 -4.63 1.52
CA MET A 1 40.22 -4.30 2.22
C MET A 1 39.37 -3.47 1.27
N THR A 2 38.31 -4.05 0.72
CA THR A 2 37.35 -3.32 -0.13
C THR A 2 36.48 -2.46 0.80
N PRO A 3 36.31 -1.15 0.56
CA PRO A 3 35.41 -0.36 1.39
C PRO A 3 34.00 -0.88 1.18
N ILE A 4 33.33 -1.23 2.28
CA ILE A 4 31.89 -1.47 2.29
C ILE A 4 31.26 -0.09 2.12
N THR A 5 30.94 0.27 0.87
CA THR A 5 30.08 1.40 0.59
C THR A 5 28.71 1.01 1.12
N ALA A 6 28.40 1.38 2.37
CA ALA A 6 27.05 1.30 2.88
C ALA A 6 26.19 2.18 1.95
N SER A 7 25.49 1.54 1.00
CA SER A 7 24.57 2.24 0.12
C SER A 7 23.52 2.87 1.02
N ILE A 8 23.60 4.19 1.19
CA ILE A 8 22.59 4.95 1.90
C ILE A 8 21.34 4.86 1.03
N LEU A 9 20.36 4.06 1.46
CA LEU A 9 19.06 4.01 0.79
C LEU A 9 18.55 5.43 0.59
N ALA A 10 18.17 5.74 -0.65
CA ALA A 10 17.64 7.04 -1.02
C ALA A 10 16.46 7.40 -0.10
N VAL A 11 16.33 8.69 0.26
CA VAL A 11 15.41 9.13 1.33
C VAL A 11 13.97 8.70 1.05
N GLU A 12 13.58 8.74 -0.21
CA GLU A 12 12.29 8.32 -0.75
C GLU A 12 12.04 6.82 -0.64
N LYS A 13 13.10 5.99 -0.60
CA LYS A 13 13.03 4.54 -0.40
C LYS A 13 13.08 4.14 1.07
N ARG A 14 13.17 5.09 2.00
CA ARG A 14 13.14 4.79 3.44
C ARG A 14 11.75 4.37 3.86
N THR A 15 11.69 3.29 4.63
CA THR A 15 10.46 2.78 5.23
C THR A 15 9.87 3.77 6.23
N VAL A 16 8.56 3.92 6.17
CA VAL A 16 7.74 4.62 7.15
C VAL A 16 7.27 3.59 8.18
N TYR A 17 7.39 3.94 9.45
CA TYR A 17 6.98 3.11 10.57
C TYR A 17 5.65 3.63 11.11
N ASP A 18 4.80 2.72 11.59
CA ASP A 18 3.60 3.13 12.32
C ASP A 18 3.93 3.64 13.74
N GLY A 19 2.92 4.11 14.47
CA GLY A 19 3.09 4.60 15.84
C GLY A 19 3.61 3.58 16.87
N ALA A 20 3.69 2.29 16.49
CA ALA A 20 4.28 1.23 17.31
C ALA A 20 5.69 0.83 16.82
N GLY A 21 6.25 1.54 15.84
CA GLY A 21 7.57 1.24 15.28
C GLY A 21 7.59 0.07 14.31
N ARG A 22 6.44 -0.34 13.74
CA ARG A 22 6.37 -1.44 12.76
C ARG A 22 6.58 -0.93 11.33
N ALA A 23 7.52 -1.56 10.64
CA ALA A 23 7.76 -1.37 9.20
C ALA A 23 6.73 -2.11 8.35
N ASP A 24 6.40 -3.34 8.75
CA ASP A 24 5.47 -4.21 8.05
C ASP A 24 4.04 -3.85 8.46
N LEU A 25 3.30 -3.25 7.54
CA LEU A 25 1.93 -2.78 7.76
C LEU A 25 0.89 -3.85 7.43
N GLY A 26 1.31 -4.89 6.70
CA GLY A 26 0.50 -6.02 6.26
C GLY A 26 1.37 -7.05 5.56
N HIS A 27 0.75 -8.08 4.99
CA HIS A 27 1.46 -9.16 4.31
C HIS A 27 0.61 -9.78 3.20
N VAL A 28 1.21 -10.01 2.04
CA VAL A 28 0.65 -10.91 1.01
C VAL A 28 1.08 -12.32 1.36
N THR A 29 0.16 -13.16 1.83
CA THR A 29 0.48 -14.54 2.24
C THR A 29 0.82 -15.41 1.04
N GLU A 30 1.44 -16.57 1.28
CA GLU A 30 1.74 -17.55 0.23
C GLU A 30 0.49 -18.01 -0.51
N ASP A 31 -0.61 -18.27 0.20
CA ASP A 31 -1.88 -18.67 -0.41
C ASP A 31 -2.43 -17.60 -1.36
N VAL A 32 -2.37 -16.34 -0.94
CA VAL A 32 -2.81 -15.20 -1.77
C VAL A 32 -1.90 -15.07 -2.98
N ALA A 33 -0.59 -15.14 -2.76
CA ALA A 33 0.42 -15.02 -3.81
C ALA A 33 0.29 -16.12 -4.87
N LEU A 34 0.05 -17.37 -4.43
CA LEU A 34 -0.21 -18.50 -5.31
C LEU A 34 -1.50 -18.29 -6.11
N ALA A 35 -2.58 -17.83 -5.46
CA ALA A 35 -3.88 -17.63 -6.11
C ALA A 35 -3.85 -16.60 -7.24
N ILE A 36 -2.96 -15.59 -7.16
CA ILE A 36 -2.85 -14.52 -8.18
C ILE A 36 -1.52 -14.52 -8.95
N ASN A 37 -0.72 -15.59 -8.78
CA ASN A 37 0.60 -15.74 -9.42
C ASN A 37 1.52 -14.53 -9.22
N CYS A 38 1.74 -14.14 -7.97
CA CYS A 38 2.63 -13.03 -7.59
C CYS A 38 3.58 -13.42 -6.44
N ASN A 39 4.33 -12.45 -5.93
CA ASN A 39 5.25 -12.65 -4.82
C ASN A 39 4.53 -12.57 -3.47
N ALA A 40 4.79 -13.53 -2.58
CA ALA A 40 4.49 -13.38 -1.17
C ALA A 40 5.48 -12.42 -0.52
N GLY A 41 5.04 -11.66 0.48
CA GLY A 41 5.92 -10.77 1.23
C GLY A 41 5.22 -9.65 1.97
N PRO A 42 5.97 -8.91 2.80
CA PRO A 42 5.42 -7.82 3.59
C PRO A 42 4.94 -6.67 2.71
N ILE A 43 3.94 -5.93 3.20
CA ILE A 43 3.45 -4.69 2.61
C ILE A 43 4.00 -3.54 3.45
N ARG A 44 4.73 -2.62 2.81
CA ARG A 44 5.39 -1.48 3.45
C ARG A 44 5.01 -0.17 2.80
N LEU A 45 5.00 0.89 3.60
CA LEU A 45 4.91 2.26 3.12
C LEU A 45 6.30 2.89 3.08
N LEU A 46 6.61 3.53 1.97
CA LEU A 46 7.84 4.30 1.80
C LEU A 46 7.57 5.79 1.96
N ARG A 47 8.59 6.57 2.35
CA ARG A 47 8.49 8.04 2.40
C ARG A 47 8.04 8.58 1.05
N GLY A 48 8.61 8.04 -0.02
CA GLY A 48 8.27 8.39 -1.38
C GLY A 48 8.56 9.84 -1.74
N VAL A 49 8.02 10.27 -2.88
CA VAL A 49 8.17 11.63 -3.41
C VAL A 49 6.86 12.07 -4.06
N GLN A 50 6.60 13.37 -4.02
CA GLN A 50 5.61 13.99 -4.89
C GLN A 50 6.29 14.51 -6.15
N GLY A 51 5.71 14.26 -7.32
CA GLY A 51 6.26 14.72 -8.60
C GLY A 51 5.19 15.12 -9.59
N ARG A 52 5.54 16.07 -10.47
CA ARG A 52 4.65 16.66 -11.48
C ARG A 52 4.08 15.63 -12.46
N ASN A 53 4.88 14.61 -12.79
CA ASN A 53 4.53 13.54 -13.74
C ASN A 53 4.40 12.17 -13.06
N GLY A 54 4.25 12.15 -11.74
CA GLY A 54 4.22 10.91 -10.96
C GLY A 54 4.87 11.10 -9.59
N GLY A 55 4.22 10.54 -8.58
CA GLY A 55 4.72 10.43 -7.20
C GLY A 55 4.29 9.10 -6.61
N PHE A 56 4.91 8.70 -5.50
CA PHE A 56 4.54 7.49 -4.78
C PHE A 56 4.75 7.65 -3.28
N GLY A 57 4.21 6.71 -2.51
CA GLY A 57 4.45 6.61 -1.07
C GLY A 57 3.78 7.72 -0.27
N LEU A 58 4.25 7.92 0.95
CA LEU A 58 3.64 8.82 1.93
C LEU A 58 3.55 10.26 1.39
N ALA A 59 4.65 10.82 0.88
CA ALA A 59 4.70 12.18 0.37
C ALA A 59 3.70 12.42 -0.77
N HIS A 60 3.50 11.43 -1.65
CA HIS A 60 2.50 11.52 -2.70
C HIS A 60 1.08 11.51 -2.15
N ILE A 61 0.78 10.59 -1.22
CA ILE A 61 -0.56 10.47 -0.63
C ILE A 61 -0.93 11.75 0.12
N GLU A 62 0.00 12.26 0.93
CA GLU A 62 -0.21 13.42 1.78
C GLU A 62 -0.24 14.75 1.02
N SER A 63 0.25 14.78 -0.22
CA SER A 63 0.12 15.96 -1.09
C SER A 63 -1.33 16.28 -1.48
N TYR A 64 -2.27 15.34 -1.29
CA TYR A 64 -3.69 15.55 -1.55
C TYR A 64 -4.46 15.81 -0.24
N GLU A 65 -4.58 17.07 0.15
CA GLU A 65 -5.25 17.47 1.41
C GLU A 65 -6.66 16.88 1.57
N GLY A 66 -7.43 16.80 0.47
CA GLY A 66 -8.76 16.20 0.48
C GLY A 66 -8.77 14.72 0.87
N ARG A 67 -7.73 13.96 0.50
CA ARG A 67 -7.58 12.54 0.90
C ARG A 67 -7.21 12.42 2.36
N VAL A 68 -6.27 13.24 2.83
CA VAL A 68 -5.85 13.26 4.25
C VAL A 68 -7.04 13.57 5.16
N ARG A 69 -7.80 14.63 4.84
CA ARG A 69 -9.03 14.98 5.58
C ARG A 69 -10.07 13.86 5.54
N GLN A 70 -10.15 13.12 4.43
CA GLN A 70 -11.06 11.97 4.33
C GLN A 70 -10.64 10.83 5.25
N PHE A 71 -9.33 10.55 5.41
CA PHE A 71 -8.85 9.57 6.38
C PHE A 71 -9.24 9.97 7.82
N GLU A 72 -9.04 11.23 8.18
CA GLU A 72 -9.44 11.76 9.49
C GLU A 72 -10.95 11.61 9.74
N THR A 73 -11.76 11.96 8.73
CA THR A 73 -13.23 11.84 8.80
C THR A 73 -13.68 10.38 8.98
N LEU A 74 -12.91 9.42 8.45
CA LEU A 74 -13.14 7.99 8.62
C LEU A 74 -12.59 7.44 9.96
N GLY A 75 -12.04 8.30 10.82
CA GLY A 75 -11.53 7.95 12.15
C GLY A 75 -10.10 7.44 12.18
N PHE A 76 -9.34 7.59 11.08
CA PHE A 76 -7.92 7.25 11.07
C PHE A 76 -7.10 8.42 11.63
N ARG A 77 -6.08 8.08 12.43
CA ARG A 77 -5.21 9.08 13.07
C ARG A 77 -4.36 9.83 12.03
N ASP A 78 -3.87 9.09 11.06
CA ASP A 78 -2.92 9.54 10.05
C ASP A 78 -2.96 8.60 8.83
N THR A 79 -2.23 8.98 7.76
CA THR A 79 -2.11 8.19 6.54
C THR A 79 -1.58 6.77 6.80
N VAL A 80 -0.62 6.60 7.72
CA VAL A 80 0.01 5.31 8.00
C VAL A 80 -0.99 4.35 8.65
N SER A 81 -1.83 4.85 9.55
CA SER A 81 -2.90 4.11 10.21
C SER A 81 -3.97 3.66 9.22
N TYR A 82 -4.31 4.50 8.23
CA TYR A 82 -5.19 4.12 7.11
C TYR A 82 -4.59 3.00 6.25
N VAL A 83 -3.33 3.16 5.83
CA VAL A 83 -2.63 2.16 5.01
C VAL A 83 -2.57 0.83 5.75
N ARG A 84 -2.19 0.83 7.03
CA ARG A 84 -2.14 -0.37 7.85
C ARG A 84 -3.50 -1.05 7.96
N PHE A 85 -4.58 -0.28 8.16
CA PHE A 85 -5.93 -0.82 8.26
C PHE A 85 -6.33 -1.65 7.03
N VAL A 86 -5.95 -1.22 5.83
CA VAL A 86 -6.19 -1.98 4.59
C VAL A 86 -5.18 -3.12 4.46
N ALA A 87 -3.89 -2.83 4.60
CA ALA A 87 -2.82 -3.79 4.36
C ALA A 87 -2.88 -5.02 5.28
N CYS A 88 -3.33 -4.86 6.53
CA CYS A 88 -3.33 -5.97 7.49
C CYS A 88 -4.49 -6.96 7.32
N ASP A 89 -5.54 -6.59 6.58
CA ASP A 89 -6.79 -7.37 6.54
C ASP A 89 -7.66 -6.99 5.33
N TYR A 90 -7.07 -7.01 4.14
CA TYR A 90 -7.77 -6.74 2.89
C TYR A 90 -8.72 -7.89 2.52
N ASP A 91 -9.82 -7.58 1.86
CA ASP A 91 -10.88 -8.53 1.47
C ASP A 91 -10.81 -8.89 0.00
N LEU A 92 -10.12 -8.07 -0.80
CA LEU A 92 -10.15 -8.15 -2.24
C LEU A 92 -8.87 -7.56 -2.85
N ILE A 93 -8.41 -8.16 -3.95
CA ILE A 93 -7.29 -7.66 -4.74
C ILE A 93 -7.76 -7.46 -6.19
N ILE A 94 -7.45 -6.29 -6.74
CA ILE A 94 -7.72 -5.90 -8.12
C ILE A 94 -6.39 -5.73 -8.86
N LEU A 95 -6.29 -6.23 -10.08
CA LEU A 95 -5.17 -5.97 -10.96
C LEU A 95 -5.49 -4.76 -11.86
N GLN A 96 -4.61 -3.76 -11.86
CA GLN A 96 -4.69 -2.61 -12.77
C GLN A 96 -4.02 -2.93 -14.11
N GLU A 97 -4.36 -2.19 -15.16
CA GLU A 97 -3.79 -2.37 -16.51
C GLU A 97 -2.27 -2.18 -16.56
N ASP A 98 -1.72 -1.38 -15.65
CA ASP A 98 -0.28 -1.15 -15.51
C ASP A 98 0.45 -2.19 -14.64
N GLY A 99 -0.24 -3.28 -14.27
CA GLY A 99 0.31 -4.38 -13.48
C GLY A 99 0.34 -4.14 -11.97
N ARG A 100 -0.08 -2.96 -11.48
CA ARG A 100 -0.16 -2.70 -10.04
C ARG A 100 -1.37 -3.38 -9.43
N HIS A 101 -1.23 -3.74 -8.15
CA HIS A 101 -2.27 -4.42 -7.41
C HIS A 101 -2.95 -3.43 -6.46
N VAL A 102 -4.28 -3.38 -6.50
CA VAL A 102 -5.07 -2.63 -5.52
C VAL A 102 -5.60 -3.59 -4.47
N PHE A 103 -5.13 -3.44 -3.24
CA PHE A 103 -5.65 -4.13 -2.08
C PHE A 103 -6.80 -3.31 -1.51
N GLN A 104 -7.92 -3.96 -1.26
CA GLN A 104 -9.15 -3.31 -0.84
C GLN A 104 -9.70 -3.93 0.44
N ARG A 105 -10.19 -3.07 1.33
CA ARG A 105 -10.97 -3.45 2.51
C ARG A 105 -12.26 -2.65 2.59
N GLU A 106 -13.38 -3.31 2.79
CA GLU A 106 -14.68 -2.64 2.93
C GLU A 106 -14.97 -2.28 4.39
N LYS A 107 -15.35 -1.03 4.65
CA LYS A 107 -15.77 -0.54 5.97
C LYS A 107 -16.57 0.74 5.83
N ASP A 108 -17.64 0.88 6.63
CA ASP A 108 -18.48 2.09 6.73
C ASP A 108 -19.00 2.60 5.37
N GLY A 109 -19.32 1.68 4.44
CA GLY A 109 -19.79 2.03 3.10
C GLY A 109 -18.70 2.55 2.15
N TYR A 110 -17.42 2.41 2.52
CA TYR A 110 -16.27 2.73 1.69
C TYR A 110 -15.48 1.49 1.27
N PHE A 111 -15.03 1.52 0.02
CA PHE A 111 -13.97 0.67 -0.52
C PHE A 111 -12.63 1.35 -0.22
N ASN A 112 -11.97 0.94 0.85
CA ASN A 112 -10.69 1.50 1.27
C ASN A 112 -9.56 0.82 0.50
N GLN A 113 -8.83 1.56 -0.32
CA GLN A 113 -7.89 1.01 -1.28
C GLN A 113 -6.47 1.50 -1.01
N ILE A 114 -5.51 0.59 -1.11
CA ILE A 114 -4.09 0.89 -1.27
C ILE A 114 -3.61 0.27 -2.58
N VAL A 115 -2.80 1.00 -3.34
CA VAL A 115 -2.18 0.50 -4.56
C VAL A 115 -0.75 0.12 -4.25
N CYS A 116 -0.39 -1.11 -4.54
CA CYS A 116 0.91 -1.68 -4.23
C CYS A 116 1.60 -2.21 -5.50
N GLN A 117 2.91 -2.19 -5.47
CA GLN A 117 3.79 -2.77 -6.48
C GLN A 117 4.91 -3.53 -5.78
N TRP A 118 5.29 -4.69 -6.30
CA TRP A 118 6.46 -5.41 -5.81
C TRP A 118 7.73 -4.64 -6.16
N ASP A 119 8.57 -4.39 -5.15
CA ASP A 119 9.90 -3.82 -5.32
C ASP A 119 10.94 -4.93 -5.16
N ALA A 120 11.58 -5.31 -6.27
CA ALA A 120 12.50 -6.44 -6.33
C ALA A 120 13.84 -6.17 -5.63
N GLU A 121 14.25 -4.90 -5.48
CA GLU A 121 15.52 -4.55 -4.84
C GLU A 121 15.48 -4.79 -3.33
N VAL A 122 14.30 -4.59 -2.75
CA VAL A 122 14.06 -4.64 -1.31
C VAL A 122 13.13 -5.77 -0.89
N ALA A 123 12.63 -6.55 -1.86
CA ALA A 123 11.81 -7.74 -1.71
C ALA A 123 10.54 -7.53 -0.85
N PHE A 124 9.78 -6.47 -1.13
CA PHE A 124 8.48 -6.24 -0.49
C PHE A 124 7.49 -5.51 -1.40
N TRP A 125 6.22 -5.52 -1.02
CA TRP A 125 5.17 -4.74 -1.68
C TRP A 125 5.19 -3.29 -1.19
N SER A 126 5.57 -2.36 -2.06
CA SER A 126 5.58 -0.94 -1.76
C SER A 126 4.22 -0.31 -2.04
N VAL A 127 3.64 0.35 -1.03
CA VAL A 127 2.43 1.16 -1.19
C VAL A 127 2.77 2.44 -1.96
N THR A 128 2.13 2.62 -3.11
CA THR A 128 2.33 3.77 -4.01
C THR A 128 1.27 4.85 -3.81
N THR A 129 0.02 4.46 -3.54
CA THR A 129 -1.07 5.39 -3.23
C THR A 129 -2.12 4.76 -2.32
N ALA A 130 -2.97 5.58 -1.70
CA ALA A 130 -4.01 5.18 -0.76
C ALA A 130 -5.23 6.10 -0.93
N ILE A 131 -6.42 5.53 -1.16
CA ILE A 131 -7.63 6.27 -1.53
C ILE A 131 -8.88 5.53 -0.99
N PRO A 132 -9.77 6.21 -0.24
CA PRO A 132 -11.09 5.68 0.08
C PRO A 132 -12.09 6.04 -1.03
N LYS A 133 -12.82 5.07 -1.55
CA LYS A 133 -13.85 5.29 -2.59
C LYS A 133 -15.22 4.84 -2.12
N ARG A 134 -16.27 5.51 -2.62
CA ARG A 134 -17.68 5.08 -2.41
C ARG A 134 -18.19 4.11 -3.47
N ALA A 135 -17.50 4.01 -4.59
CA ALA A 135 -17.85 3.11 -5.67
C ALA A 135 -16.59 2.66 -6.40
N VAL A 136 -16.61 1.42 -6.85
CA VAL A 136 -15.58 0.81 -7.68
C VAL A 136 -16.32 0.17 -8.87
N ARG A 137 -15.88 0.45 -10.10
CA ARG A 137 -16.54 -0.01 -11.32
C ARG A 137 -15.50 -0.56 -12.28
N ASN A 138 -15.90 -1.56 -13.09
CA ASN A 138 -15.09 -2.13 -14.16
C ASN A 138 -13.68 -2.56 -13.71
N VAL A 139 -13.61 -3.30 -12.59
CA VAL A 139 -12.34 -3.75 -12.03
C VAL A 139 -12.07 -5.21 -12.32
N ASN A 140 -10.81 -5.53 -12.63
CA ASN A 140 -10.34 -6.90 -12.77
C ASN A 140 -10.00 -7.46 -11.38
N ILE A 141 -10.97 -8.11 -10.75
CA ILE A 141 -10.77 -8.75 -9.44
C ILE A 141 -10.01 -10.05 -9.65
N VAL A 142 -8.81 -10.14 -9.07
CA VAL A 142 -7.94 -11.32 -9.17
C VAL A 142 -7.98 -12.18 -7.91
N TRP A 143 -8.42 -11.62 -6.78
CA TRP A 143 -8.60 -12.38 -5.54
C TRP A 143 -9.68 -11.78 -4.65
N ARG A 144 -10.37 -12.63 -3.90
CA ARG A 144 -11.32 -12.26 -2.87
C ARG A 144 -11.20 -13.22 -1.68
N LYS A 145 -11.19 -12.68 -0.47
CA LYS A 145 -11.24 -13.43 0.78
C LYS A 145 -12.56 -14.20 0.84
N LEU A 146 -12.50 -15.48 1.15
CA LEU A 146 -13.71 -16.27 1.41
C LEU A 146 -14.25 -15.90 2.78
N THR A 147 -15.47 -15.37 2.85
CA THR A 147 -16.19 -15.22 4.12
C THR A 147 -16.66 -16.60 4.53
N VAL A 148 -16.18 -17.08 5.68
CA VAL A 148 -16.70 -18.30 6.33
C VAL A 148 -17.89 -17.93 7.19
#